data_AF-A0A3M1DEI3-F1
#
_entry.id   AF-A0A3M1DEI3-F1
#
_cell.length_a   1.000
_cell.length_b   1.000
_cell.length_c   1.000
_cell.angle_alpha   90.00
_cell.angle_beta   90.00
_cell.angle_gamma   90.00
#
_symmetry.space_group_name_H-M   'P 1'
#
loop_
_entity.id
_entity.type
_entity.pdbx_description
1 polymer ?
#
loop_
_entity_poly.entity_id
_entity_poly.type
_entity_poly.pdbx_seq_one_letter_code
_entity_poly.pdbx_strand_id
1 'polypeptide(L)'
;MNTSTRIHRLLGVLLFLLSVTIFLGTAGLLALLGVGERNRIDTLPDVSSFQATGVIGLGLTLCLISLVLGWYLWTGKPLGPFRVRRPWIPLLVLSFFLLILGSVAAFWKAAPPFLLPTLHTLALLALPALVLSILGALLGERAGSWQDVLGGLLGGASIGSGAAVFLEVGIAIGIGFLLVLTGQIPMEWMRGSFSSPQTSEDPMALVEAIPPSAVLGGLVFLAFLAPFVEEGTKTLAVGIAGLWLRPGPARAFLLGAASGAGFALAENLLNSGLFSYLWDGGILARLAATVMHTATGALMGWGWGQWWSERRYLRLPLAFIGAFGTHALWNSAAGVLLGMGYLLARSSPTLADSSPVLIVGVLLVLMLMLLTVLLQVLLFVGVTVGILLAARSLRPRE
;
A
#
# COMPACT_ATOMS: atom_id res chain seq x y z
N MET A 1 -29.58 16.51 -25.31
CA MET A 1 -28.79 16.07 -24.14
C MET A 1 -27.32 16.14 -24.52
N ASN A 2 -26.50 16.89 -23.76
CA ASN A 2 -25.09 17.14 -24.12
C ASN A 2 -24.26 15.84 -24.07
N THR A 3 -23.27 15.68 -24.97
CA THR A 3 -22.39 14.48 -25.05
C THR A 3 -21.66 14.23 -23.73
N SER A 4 -21.24 15.30 -23.06
CA SER A 4 -20.64 15.24 -21.72
C SER A 4 -21.54 14.52 -20.70
N THR A 5 -22.82 14.88 -20.61
CA THR A 5 -23.78 14.22 -19.70
C THR A 5 -23.99 12.74 -19.98
N ARG A 6 -23.86 12.29 -21.24
CA ARG A 6 -23.97 10.86 -21.59
C ARG A 6 -22.75 10.07 -21.11
N ILE A 7 -21.55 10.63 -21.27
CA ILE A 7 -20.29 10.00 -20.83
C ILE A 7 -20.28 9.84 -19.30
N HIS A 8 -20.66 10.87 -18.55
CA HIS A 8 -20.70 10.80 -17.09
C HIS A 8 -21.69 9.72 -16.60
N ARG A 9 -22.86 9.61 -17.23
CA ARG A 9 -23.83 8.56 -16.89
C ARG A 9 -23.33 7.16 -17.21
N LEU A 10 -22.67 6.97 -18.35
CA LEU A 10 -22.06 5.69 -18.72
C LEU A 10 -20.97 5.30 -17.72
N LEU A 11 -20.07 6.22 -17.38
CA LEU A 11 -19.05 6.00 -16.36
C LEU A 11 -19.67 5.66 -15.00
N GLY A 12 -20.77 6.32 -14.63
CA GLY A 12 -21.51 6.01 -13.41
C GLY A 12 -22.03 4.58 -13.38
N VAL A 13 -22.61 4.11 -14.49
CA VAL A 13 -23.06 2.71 -14.64
C VAL A 13 -21.88 1.74 -14.58
N LEU A 14 -20.77 2.05 -15.26
CA LEU A 14 -19.58 1.19 -15.25
C LEU A 14 -18.97 1.06 -13.85
N LEU A 15 -18.90 2.14 -13.07
CA LEU A 15 -18.44 2.09 -11.68
C LEU A 15 -19.41 1.32 -10.78
N PHE A 16 -20.71 1.45 -11.01
CA PHE A 16 -21.69 0.65 -10.29
C PHE A 16 -21.51 -0.86 -10.59
N LEU A 17 -21.36 -1.24 -11.85
CA LEU A 17 -21.10 -2.63 -12.25
C LEU A 17 -19.76 -3.14 -11.68
N LEU A 18 -18.72 -2.31 -11.68
CA LEU A 18 -17.44 -2.63 -11.05
C LEU A 18 -17.63 -2.91 -9.55
N SER A 19 -18.45 -2.12 -8.84
CA SER A 19 -18.76 -2.32 -7.42
C SER A 19 -19.38 -3.71 -7.18
N VAL A 20 -20.34 -4.08 -8.02
CA VAL A 20 -21.00 -5.41 -7.97
C VAL A 20 -19.98 -6.52 -8.21
N THR A 21 -19.12 -6.39 -9.22
CA THR A 21 -18.08 -7.38 -9.51
C THR A 21 -17.09 -7.52 -8.36
N ILE A 22 -16.63 -6.41 -7.77
CA ILE A 22 -15.74 -6.43 -6.60
C ILE A 22 -16.41 -7.15 -5.43
N PHE A 23 -17.68 -6.83 -5.16
CA PHE A 23 -18.44 -7.47 -4.09
C PHE A 23 -18.58 -8.98 -4.30
N LEU A 24 -18.98 -9.40 -5.51
CA LEU A 24 -19.12 -10.82 -5.85
C LEU A 24 -17.79 -11.57 -5.85
N GLY A 25 -16.71 -10.95 -6.34
CA GLY A 25 -15.37 -11.53 -6.32
C GLY A 25 -14.84 -11.72 -4.90
N THR A 26 -15.07 -10.73 -4.03
CA THR A 26 -14.73 -10.80 -2.60
C THR A 26 -15.51 -11.92 -1.91
N ALA A 27 -16.83 -12.00 -2.15
CA ALA A 27 -17.67 -13.06 -1.61
C ALA A 27 -17.28 -14.46 -2.13
N GLY A 28 -16.91 -14.57 -3.41
CA GLY A 28 -16.43 -15.81 -4.00
C GLY A 28 -15.10 -16.28 -3.42
N LEU A 29 -14.16 -15.35 -3.20
CA LEU A 29 -12.89 -15.66 -2.55
C LEU A 29 -13.11 -16.16 -1.12
N LEU A 30 -14.03 -15.55 -0.37
CA LEU A 30 -14.38 -16.02 0.98
C LEU A 30 -14.99 -17.42 0.99
N ALA A 31 -15.85 -17.73 0.03
CA ALA A 31 -16.38 -19.07 -0.12
C ALA A 31 -15.26 -20.09 -0.39
N LEU A 32 -14.28 -19.74 -1.22
CA LEU A 32 -13.13 -20.60 -1.51
C LEU A 32 -12.19 -20.77 -0.30
N LEU A 33 -11.88 -19.68 0.40
CA LEU A 33 -11.05 -19.71 1.61
C LEU A 33 -11.72 -20.51 2.74
N GLY A 34 -13.03 -20.33 2.94
CA GLY A 34 -13.81 -21.07 3.94
C GLY A 34 -13.97 -22.56 3.62
N VAL A 35 -13.98 -22.96 2.34
CA VAL A 35 -13.95 -24.37 1.93
C VAL A 35 -12.57 -24.99 2.17
N GLY A 36 -11.49 -24.22 2.01
CA GLY A 36 -10.11 -24.68 2.26
C GLY A 36 -9.81 -24.94 3.74
N GLU A 37 -10.31 -24.09 4.64
CA GLU A 37 -10.06 -24.22 6.10
C GLU A 37 -10.75 -25.44 6.73
N ARG A 38 -11.92 -25.86 6.25
CA ARG A 38 -12.63 -27.04 6.78
C ARG A 38 -11.80 -28.32 6.74
N ASN A 39 -10.76 -28.38 5.92
CA ASN A 39 -9.92 -29.56 5.73
C ASN A 39 -8.54 -29.47 6.42
N ARG A 40 -8.21 -28.36 7.11
CA ARG A 40 -6.88 -28.13 7.74
C ARG A 40 -7.04 -27.41 9.09
N ILE A 41 -7.44 -28.16 10.12
CA ILE A 41 -7.88 -27.56 11.40
C ILE A 41 -6.75 -27.21 12.38
N ASP A 42 -5.51 -27.69 12.23
CA ASP A 42 -4.63 -27.70 13.42
C ASP A 42 -3.48 -26.68 13.50
N THR A 43 -3.06 -25.96 12.44
CA THR A 43 -1.84 -25.11 12.53
C THR A 43 -1.77 -23.80 11.73
N LEU A 44 -2.71 -23.50 10.83
CA LEU A 44 -2.72 -22.28 9.99
C LEU A 44 -3.88 -21.25 10.17
N PRO A 45 -4.78 -21.29 11.19
CA PRO A 45 -5.97 -20.42 11.25
C PRO A 45 -5.71 -18.90 11.20
N ASP A 46 -4.54 -18.44 11.64
CA ASP A 46 -4.28 -17.01 11.82
C ASP A 46 -3.94 -16.30 10.50
N VAL A 47 -3.13 -16.89 9.62
CA VAL A 47 -2.73 -16.21 8.36
C VAL A 47 -3.92 -16.05 7.41
N SER A 48 -4.74 -17.10 7.28
CA SER A 48 -5.92 -17.12 6.40
C SER A 48 -7.01 -16.15 6.86
N SER A 49 -7.25 -16.06 8.17
CA SER A 49 -8.25 -15.14 8.72
C SER A 49 -7.86 -13.67 8.53
N PHE A 50 -6.59 -13.30 8.75
CA PHE A 50 -6.05 -11.97 8.42
C PHE A 50 -6.17 -11.63 6.94
N GLN A 51 -5.83 -12.57 6.06
CA GLN A 51 -5.95 -12.37 4.62
C GLN A 51 -7.43 -12.20 4.21
N ALA A 52 -8.32 -13.02 4.78
CA ALA A 52 -9.75 -12.96 4.49
C ALA A 52 -10.36 -11.62 4.91
N THR A 53 -10.12 -11.17 6.15
CA THR A 53 -10.62 -9.86 6.61
C THR A 53 -10.00 -8.71 5.84
N GLY A 54 -8.73 -8.82 5.46
CA GLY A 54 -8.04 -7.86 4.59
C GLY A 54 -8.75 -7.70 3.25
N VAL A 55 -8.97 -8.80 2.52
CA VAL A 55 -9.65 -8.78 1.23
C VAL A 55 -11.10 -8.31 1.36
N ILE A 56 -11.82 -8.72 2.41
CA ILE A 56 -13.17 -8.19 2.72
C ILE A 56 -13.13 -6.68 2.87
N GLY A 57 -12.24 -6.18 3.74
CA GLY A 57 -12.12 -4.75 4.04
C GLY A 57 -11.82 -3.94 2.78
N LEU A 58 -10.91 -4.43 1.94
CA LEU A 58 -10.57 -3.79 0.67
C LEU A 58 -11.77 -3.81 -0.29
N GLY A 59 -12.37 -4.98 -0.50
CA GLY A 59 -13.50 -5.15 -1.42
C GLY A 59 -14.71 -4.28 -1.04
N LEU A 60 -15.09 -4.27 0.24
CA LEU A 60 -16.17 -3.41 0.74
C LEU A 60 -15.84 -1.92 0.58
N THR A 61 -14.61 -1.52 0.89
CA THR A 61 -14.18 -0.12 0.74
C THR A 61 -14.24 0.34 -0.70
N LEU A 62 -13.69 -0.44 -1.63
CA LEU A 62 -13.72 -0.11 -3.06
C LEU A 62 -15.15 -0.12 -3.61
N CYS A 63 -15.98 -1.08 -3.19
CA CYS A 63 -17.39 -1.14 -3.55
C CYS A 63 -18.14 0.13 -3.10
N LEU A 64 -17.95 0.58 -1.85
CA LEU A 64 -18.58 1.81 -1.34
C LEU A 64 -18.10 3.05 -2.10
N ILE A 65 -16.80 3.17 -2.36
CA ILE A 65 -16.23 4.28 -3.12
C ILE A 65 -16.83 4.33 -4.53
N SER A 66 -16.82 3.19 -5.23
CA SER A 66 -17.34 3.06 -6.59
C SER A 66 -18.86 3.29 -6.66
N LEU A 67 -19.63 2.85 -5.64
CA LEU A 67 -21.06 3.12 -5.53
C LEU A 67 -21.34 4.63 -5.37
N VAL A 68 -20.62 5.29 -4.45
CA VAL A 68 -20.77 6.74 -4.22
C VAL A 68 -20.39 7.52 -5.48
N LEU A 69 -19.23 7.26 -6.07
CA LEU A 69 -18.82 7.93 -7.31
C LEU A 69 -19.80 7.65 -8.45
N GLY A 70 -20.22 6.39 -8.61
CA GLY A 70 -21.16 5.96 -9.63
C GLY A 70 -22.50 6.69 -9.53
N TRP A 71 -23.04 6.81 -8.32
CA TRP A 71 -24.27 7.55 -8.04
C TRP A 71 -24.19 9.03 -8.39
N TYR A 72 -23.11 9.72 -7.98
CA TYR A 72 -22.95 11.14 -8.26
C TYR A 72 -22.72 11.42 -9.75
N LEU A 73 -21.94 10.56 -10.43
CA LEU A 73 -21.75 10.66 -11.88
C LEU A 73 -23.03 10.37 -12.66
N TRP A 74 -23.82 9.39 -12.24
CA TRP A 74 -25.11 9.06 -12.85
C TRP A 74 -26.13 10.18 -12.70
N THR A 75 -26.23 10.76 -11.50
CA THR A 75 -27.14 11.88 -11.22
C THR A 75 -26.66 13.21 -11.79
N GLY A 76 -25.41 13.29 -12.25
CA GLY A 76 -24.79 14.52 -12.76
C GLY A 76 -24.55 15.58 -11.69
N LYS A 77 -24.60 15.21 -10.40
CA LYS A 77 -24.36 16.11 -9.28
C LYS A 77 -22.86 16.12 -8.97
N PRO A 78 -22.18 17.29 -8.94
CA PRO A 78 -20.80 17.33 -8.50
C PRO A 78 -20.72 17.02 -7.00
N LEU A 79 -19.69 16.28 -6.57
CA LEU A 79 -19.37 16.26 -5.15
C LEU A 79 -18.79 17.62 -4.75
N GLY A 80 -19.13 18.07 -3.54
CA GLY A 80 -18.64 19.34 -3.00
C GLY A 80 -17.12 19.38 -2.83
N PRO A 81 -16.58 20.57 -2.51
CA PRO A 81 -15.16 20.73 -2.21
C PRO A 81 -14.74 19.80 -1.06
N PHE A 82 -13.52 19.25 -1.16
CA PHE A 82 -12.96 18.41 -0.11
C PHE A 82 -12.57 19.28 1.09
N ARG A 83 -13.53 19.44 2.01
CA ARG A 83 -13.38 20.25 3.22
C ARG A 83 -13.62 19.41 4.46
N VAL A 84 -12.56 19.30 5.25
CA VAL A 84 -12.51 18.41 6.39
C VAL A 84 -12.19 19.26 7.62
N ARG A 85 -13.22 19.83 8.27
CA ARG A 85 -13.00 20.87 9.30
C ARG A 85 -12.28 20.36 10.54
N ARG A 86 -12.71 19.23 11.13
CA ARG A 86 -12.12 18.61 12.34
C ARG A 86 -12.21 17.07 12.49
N PRO A 87 -12.63 16.24 11.51
CA PRO A 87 -12.74 14.80 11.77
C PRO A 87 -11.38 14.09 11.92
N TRP A 88 -10.25 14.77 11.71
CA TRP A 88 -8.94 14.20 12.00
C TRP A 88 -8.72 13.91 13.49
N ILE A 89 -9.34 14.66 14.43
CA ILE A 89 -9.25 14.36 15.87
C ILE A 89 -9.98 13.05 16.20
N PRO A 90 -11.28 12.89 15.87
CA PRO A 90 -11.97 11.60 16.03
C PRO A 90 -11.26 10.44 15.33
N LEU A 91 -10.74 10.64 14.12
CA LEU A 91 -10.01 9.59 13.38
C LEU A 91 -8.70 9.23 14.08
N LEU A 92 -7.97 10.20 14.62
CA LEU A 92 -6.76 9.96 15.40
C LEU A 92 -7.09 9.15 16.66
N VAL A 93 -8.12 9.56 17.41
CA VAL A 93 -8.60 8.84 18.60
C VAL A 93 -9.03 7.43 18.23
N LEU A 94 -9.77 7.25 17.14
CA LEU A 94 -10.20 5.95 16.63
C LEU A 94 -9.00 5.08 16.26
N SER A 95 -7.99 5.62 15.55
CA SER A 95 -6.77 4.88 15.21
C SER A 95 -6.02 4.40 16.45
N PHE A 96 -5.82 5.27 17.45
CA PHE A 96 -5.20 4.86 18.72
C PHE A 96 -6.04 3.82 19.47
N PHE A 97 -7.36 4.00 19.50
CA PHE A 97 -8.27 3.05 20.15
C PHE A 97 -8.21 1.66 19.49
N LEU A 98 -8.22 1.60 18.15
CA LEU A 98 -8.11 0.35 17.40
C LEU A 98 -6.77 -0.35 17.63
N LEU A 99 -5.68 0.41 17.76
CA LEU A 99 -4.37 -0.15 18.08
C LEU A 99 -4.32 -0.74 19.49
N ILE A 100 -4.81 0.01 20.49
CA ILE A 100 -4.88 -0.48 21.88
C ILE A 100 -5.74 -1.74 21.95
N LEU A 101 -6.93 -1.72 21.33
CA LEU A 101 -7.84 -2.85 21.33
C LEU A 101 -7.26 -4.06 20.59
N GLY A 102 -6.53 -3.83 19.49
CA GLY A 102 -5.82 -4.87 18.77
C GLY A 102 -4.69 -5.48 19.59
N SER A 103 -3.86 -4.68 20.26
CA SER A 103 -2.81 -5.20 21.15
C SER A 103 -3.43 -6.03 22.28
N VAL A 104 -4.50 -5.54 22.92
CA VAL A 104 -5.22 -6.32 23.96
C VAL A 104 -5.74 -7.64 23.40
N ALA A 105 -6.34 -7.63 22.20
CA ALA A 105 -6.84 -8.84 21.55
C ALA A 105 -5.70 -9.83 21.21
N ALA A 106 -4.53 -9.34 20.82
CA ALA A 106 -3.36 -10.17 20.52
C ALA A 106 -2.82 -10.91 21.76
N PHE A 107 -2.94 -10.33 22.96
CA PHE A 107 -2.56 -11.00 24.21
C PHE A 107 -3.67 -11.86 24.82
N TRP A 108 -4.90 -11.74 24.32
CA TRP A 108 -6.05 -12.44 24.91
C TRP A 108 -6.29 -13.79 24.24
N LYS A 109 -5.78 -14.87 24.87
CA LYS A 109 -5.91 -16.25 24.36
C LYS A 109 -7.33 -16.73 24.07
N ALA A 110 -8.34 -16.13 24.69
CA ALA A 110 -9.75 -16.48 24.49
C ALA A 110 -10.48 -15.51 23.52
N ALA A 111 -9.74 -14.60 22.87
CA ALA A 111 -10.30 -13.72 21.86
C ALA A 111 -10.90 -14.56 20.70
N PRO A 112 -12.05 -14.17 20.15
CA PRO A 112 -12.57 -14.80 18.93
C PRO A 112 -11.54 -14.71 17.79
N PRO A 113 -11.40 -15.76 16.95
CA PRO A 113 -10.33 -15.83 15.94
C PRO A 113 -10.39 -14.69 14.92
N PHE A 114 -11.57 -14.13 14.65
CA PHE A 114 -11.73 -13.01 13.73
C PHE A 114 -11.62 -11.62 14.37
N LEU A 115 -11.50 -11.52 15.70
CA LEU A 115 -11.46 -10.22 16.38
C LEU A 115 -10.20 -9.45 15.99
N LEU A 116 -9.02 -10.05 16.17
CA LEU A 116 -7.74 -9.41 15.85
C LEU A 116 -7.59 -9.10 14.34
N PRO A 117 -7.87 -10.03 13.40
CA PRO A 117 -7.95 -9.74 11.97
C PRO A 117 -8.86 -8.55 11.63
N THR A 118 -10.04 -8.45 12.26
CA THR A 118 -10.97 -7.35 12.03
C THR A 118 -10.41 -6.02 12.52
N LEU A 119 -9.85 -5.99 13.73
CA LEU A 119 -9.22 -4.80 14.30
C LEU A 119 -8.03 -4.34 13.45
N HIS A 120 -7.23 -5.29 12.94
CA HIS A 120 -6.14 -5.03 12.00
C HIS A 120 -6.66 -4.32 10.73
N THR A 121 -7.66 -4.89 10.07
CA THR A 121 -8.29 -4.32 8.88
C THR A 121 -8.84 -2.91 9.16
N LEU A 122 -9.54 -2.71 10.27
CA LEU A 122 -10.08 -1.40 10.63
C LEU A 122 -8.98 -0.37 10.91
N ALA A 123 -7.90 -0.76 11.58
CA ALA A 123 -6.75 0.13 11.82
C ALA A 123 -6.10 0.57 10.50
N LEU A 124 -5.93 -0.35 9.55
CA LEU A 124 -5.40 -0.06 8.21
C LEU A 124 -6.33 0.84 7.38
N LEU A 125 -7.65 0.76 7.57
CA LEU A 125 -8.62 1.65 6.91
C LEU A 125 -8.63 3.06 7.53
N ALA A 126 -8.45 3.17 8.84
CA ALA A 126 -8.55 4.43 9.57
C ALA A 126 -7.42 5.42 9.21
N LEU A 127 -6.19 4.91 8.98
CA LEU A 127 -5.03 5.77 8.77
C LEU A 127 -5.04 6.55 7.44
N PRO A 128 -5.31 5.95 6.27
CA PRO A 128 -5.49 6.68 5.02
C PRO A 128 -6.55 7.78 5.15
N ALA A 129 -7.67 7.48 5.83
CA ALA A 129 -8.71 8.45 6.10
C ALA A 129 -8.22 9.60 6.99
N LEU A 130 -7.42 9.31 8.01
CA LEU A 130 -6.79 10.31 8.88
C LEU A 130 -5.83 11.22 8.10
N VAL A 131 -4.89 10.65 7.34
CA VAL A 131 -3.90 11.43 6.57
C VAL A 131 -4.58 12.33 5.54
N LEU A 132 -5.54 11.78 4.79
CA LEU A 132 -6.31 12.57 3.82
C LEU A 132 -7.17 13.63 4.50
N SER A 133 -7.70 13.36 5.69
CA SER A 133 -8.45 14.35 6.47
C SER A 133 -7.57 15.51 6.94
N ILE A 134 -6.33 15.24 7.35
CA ILE A 134 -5.35 16.26 7.69
C ILE A 134 -5.00 17.09 6.45
N LEU A 135 -4.75 16.46 5.30
CA LEU A 135 -4.50 17.16 4.05
C LEU A 135 -5.69 18.04 3.63
N GLY A 136 -6.91 17.55 3.76
CA GLY A 136 -8.13 18.32 3.48
C GLY A 136 -8.29 19.52 4.41
N ALA A 137 -7.93 19.38 5.69
CA ALA A 137 -7.92 20.48 6.64
C ALA A 137 -6.86 21.54 6.29
N LEU A 138 -5.67 21.12 5.85
CA LEU A 138 -4.54 22.00 5.53
C LEU A 138 -4.73 22.72 4.20
N LEU A 139 -5.13 22.01 3.14
CA LEU A 139 -5.24 22.55 1.79
C LEU A 139 -6.56 23.28 1.54
N GLY A 140 -7.63 22.93 2.27
CA GLY A 140 -8.97 23.51 2.10
C GLY A 140 -9.53 23.31 0.69
N GLU A 141 -10.31 24.27 0.18
CA GLU A 141 -10.92 24.17 -1.17
C GLU A 141 -9.92 24.13 -2.31
N ARG A 142 -8.69 24.56 -2.06
CA ARG A 142 -7.63 24.63 -3.08
C ARG A 142 -7.18 23.25 -3.53
N ALA A 143 -7.48 22.23 -2.73
CA ALA A 143 -7.05 20.86 -2.90
C ALA A 143 -7.88 20.10 -3.95
N GLY A 144 -9.12 20.52 -4.19
CA GLY A 144 -10.06 19.82 -5.07
C GLY A 144 -11.35 19.40 -4.37
N SER A 145 -11.98 18.38 -4.91
CA SER A 145 -13.30 17.87 -4.54
C SER A 145 -13.23 16.48 -3.91
N TRP A 146 -14.32 16.04 -3.29
CA TRP A 146 -14.43 14.64 -2.87
C TRP A 146 -14.34 13.66 -4.05
N GLN A 147 -14.72 14.07 -5.27
CA GLN A 147 -14.51 13.25 -6.47
C GLN A 147 -13.02 13.00 -6.72
N ASP A 148 -12.17 14.00 -6.48
CA ASP A 148 -10.72 13.86 -6.64
C ASP A 148 -10.15 12.87 -5.62
N VAL A 149 -10.55 12.98 -4.35
CA VAL A 149 -10.07 12.07 -3.30
C VAL A 149 -10.55 10.64 -3.53
N LEU A 150 -11.84 10.44 -3.78
CA LEU A 150 -12.40 9.12 -4.02
C LEU A 150 -11.89 8.50 -5.32
N GLY A 151 -11.75 9.31 -6.38
CA GLY A 151 -11.19 8.86 -7.66
C GLY A 151 -9.70 8.53 -7.57
N GLY A 152 -8.94 9.30 -6.80
CA GLY A 152 -7.55 9.00 -6.48
C GLY A 152 -7.42 7.69 -5.71
N LEU A 153 -8.14 7.54 -4.60
CA LEU A 153 -8.17 6.30 -3.79
C LEU A 153 -8.50 5.08 -4.66
N LEU A 154 -9.57 5.15 -5.44
CA LEU A 154 -9.97 4.05 -6.34
C LEU A 154 -8.89 3.78 -7.39
N GLY A 155 -8.35 4.81 -8.03
CA GLY A 155 -7.32 4.69 -9.07
C GLY A 155 -6.03 4.07 -8.56
N GLY A 156 -5.58 4.46 -7.37
CA GLY A 156 -4.39 3.91 -6.73
C GLY A 156 -4.57 2.44 -6.32
N ALA A 157 -5.68 2.12 -5.65
CA ALA A 157 -5.98 0.78 -5.16
C ALA A 157 -6.23 -0.23 -6.29
N SER A 158 -6.78 0.22 -7.42
CA SER A 158 -7.13 -0.65 -8.56
C SER A 158 -6.07 -0.61 -9.66
N ILE A 159 -5.99 0.48 -10.42
CA ILE A 159 -5.08 0.62 -11.56
C ILE A 159 -3.63 0.60 -11.09
N GLY A 160 -3.30 1.36 -10.03
CA GLY A 160 -1.95 1.44 -9.50
C GLY A 160 -1.45 0.07 -9.02
N SER A 161 -2.10 -0.48 -8.00
CA SER A 161 -1.71 -1.78 -7.43
C SER A 161 -1.86 -2.94 -8.42
N GLY A 162 -2.88 -2.95 -9.27
CA GLY A 162 -3.05 -3.98 -10.29
C GLY A 162 -1.93 -3.97 -11.34
N ALA A 163 -1.52 -2.79 -11.81
CA ALA A 163 -0.39 -2.65 -12.72
C ALA A 163 0.93 -3.02 -12.05
N ALA A 164 1.13 -2.62 -10.78
CA ALA A 164 2.31 -2.98 -10.01
C ALA A 164 2.45 -4.51 -9.89
N VAL A 165 1.43 -5.19 -9.39
CA VAL A 165 1.41 -6.66 -9.23
C VAL A 165 1.67 -7.36 -10.55
N PHE A 166 1.04 -6.93 -11.65
CA PHE A 166 1.26 -7.53 -12.96
C PHE A 166 2.73 -7.43 -13.41
N LEU A 167 3.32 -6.24 -13.28
CA LEU A 167 4.71 -5.99 -13.68
C LEU A 167 5.70 -6.70 -12.75
N GLU A 168 5.46 -6.68 -11.44
CA GLU A 168 6.28 -7.34 -10.43
C GLU A 168 6.31 -8.85 -10.60
N VAL A 169 5.15 -9.49 -10.81
CA VAL A 169 5.09 -10.93 -11.10
C VAL A 169 5.87 -11.25 -12.38
N GLY A 170 5.72 -10.44 -13.43
CA GLY A 170 6.49 -10.59 -14.65
C GLY A 170 8.00 -10.48 -14.43
N ILE A 171 8.45 -9.49 -13.66
CA ILE A 171 9.86 -9.29 -13.30
C ILE A 171 10.38 -10.44 -12.44
N ALA A 172 9.63 -10.88 -11.43
CA ALA A 172 10.00 -11.97 -10.54
C ALA A 172 10.16 -13.30 -11.31
N ILE A 173 9.22 -13.60 -12.23
CA ILE A 173 9.33 -14.76 -13.13
C ILE A 173 10.57 -14.62 -14.02
N GLY A 174 10.82 -13.43 -14.57
CA GLY A 174 12.00 -13.15 -15.38
C GLY A 174 13.32 -13.36 -14.63
N ILE A 175 13.41 -12.90 -13.38
CA ILE A 175 14.56 -13.12 -12.49
C ILE A 175 14.73 -14.62 -12.22
N GLY A 176 13.65 -15.33 -11.86
CA GLY A 176 13.70 -16.77 -11.62
C GLY A 176 14.21 -17.53 -12.85
N PHE A 177 13.71 -17.19 -14.04
CA PHE A 177 14.16 -17.79 -15.28
C PHE A 177 15.64 -17.49 -15.59
N LEU A 178 16.09 -16.24 -15.37
CA LEU A 178 17.48 -15.85 -15.55
C LEU A 178 18.41 -16.62 -14.60
N LEU A 179 18.03 -16.76 -13.33
CA LEU A 179 18.81 -17.51 -12.34
C LEU A 179 18.94 -18.98 -12.71
N VAL A 180 17.91 -19.57 -13.32
CA VAL A 180 17.94 -20.96 -13.80
C VAL A 180 18.82 -21.09 -15.04
N LEU A 181 18.67 -20.19 -16.02
CA LEU A 181 19.49 -20.21 -17.24
C LEU A 181 20.98 -20.01 -16.96
N THR A 182 21.31 -19.23 -15.93
CA THR A 182 22.70 -18.98 -15.51
C THR A 182 23.25 -20.05 -14.56
N GLY A 183 22.48 -21.10 -14.26
CA GLY A 183 22.88 -22.18 -13.36
C GLY A 183 22.96 -21.78 -11.89
N GLN A 184 22.43 -20.61 -11.52
CA GLN A 184 22.42 -20.10 -10.15
C GLN A 184 21.33 -20.75 -9.28
N ILE A 185 20.24 -21.21 -9.91
CA ILE A 185 19.22 -22.07 -9.30
C ILE A 185 19.16 -23.37 -10.11
N PRO A 186 19.38 -24.54 -9.49
CA PRO A 186 19.26 -25.81 -10.19
C PRO A 186 17.80 -26.09 -10.62
N MET A 187 17.62 -26.65 -11.82
CA MET A 187 16.28 -26.93 -12.39
C MET A 187 15.47 -27.89 -11.50
N GLU A 188 16.15 -28.84 -10.87
CA GLU A 188 15.61 -29.78 -9.92
C GLU A 188 15.02 -29.10 -8.67
N TRP A 189 15.60 -27.98 -8.22
CA TRP A 189 15.08 -27.22 -7.09
C TRP A 189 13.73 -26.57 -7.44
N MET A 190 13.60 -25.99 -8.63
CA MET A 190 12.31 -25.47 -9.11
C MET A 190 11.28 -26.59 -9.24
N ARG A 191 11.66 -27.71 -9.89
CA ARG A 191 10.75 -28.85 -10.05
C ARG A 191 10.27 -29.37 -8.70
N GLY A 192 11.17 -29.53 -7.73
CA GLY A 192 10.83 -29.92 -6.36
C GLY A 192 9.85 -28.95 -5.71
N SER A 193 10.13 -27.65 -5.81
CA SER A 193 9.32 -26.57 -5.21
C SER A 193 7.89 -26.51 -5.78
N PHE A 194 7.69 -26.78 -7.06
CA PHE A 194 6.36 -26.79 -7.69
C PHE A 194 5.61 -28.12 -7.56
N SER A 195 6.32 -29.24 -7.55
CA SER A 195 5.71 -30.58 -7.54
C SER A 195 5.26 -31.00 -6.13
N SER A 196 6.00 -30.54 -5.12
CA SER A 196 5.64 -30.66 -3.72
C SER A 196 6.00 -29.33 -3.09
N PRO A 197 5.07 -28.37 -2.94
CA PRO A 197 5.33 -27.18 -2.14
C PRO A 197 5.81 -27.67 -0.78
N GLN A 198 7.12 -27.61 -0.53
CA GLN A 198 7.70 -28.08 0.71
C GLN A 198 7.16 -27.15 1.79
N THR A 199 6.07 -27.58 2.41
CA THR A 199 5.72 -27.19 3.75
C THR A 199 6.64 -28.04 4.62
N SER A 200 7.95 -27.75 4.57
CA SER A 200 8.86 -28.39 5.51
C SER A 200 8.39 -27.98 6.89
N GLU A 201 8.10 -28.96 7.74
CA GLU A 201 7.82 -28.71 9.16
C GLU A 201 9.04 -28.07 9.84
N ASP A 202 10.22 -28.20 9.23
CA ASP A 202 11.46 -27.53 9.60
C ASP A 202 11.73 -26.30 8.70
N PRO A 203 11.57 -25.07 9.23
CA PRO A 203 11.92 -23.83 8.53
C PRO A 203 13.40 -23.71 8.18
N MET A 204 14.30 -24.40 8.90
CA MET A 204 15.74 -24.32 8.68
C MET A 204 16.15 -25.03 7.38
N ALA A 205 15.56 -26.21 7.12
CA ALA A 205 15.73 -26.91 5.86
C ALA A 205 15.33 -26.06 4.63
N LEU A 206 14.28 -25.23 4.77
CA LEU A 206 13.86 -24.30 3.71
C LEU A 206 14.90 -23.20 3.48
N VAL A 207 15.46 -22.61 4.54
CA VAL A 207 16.52 -21.59 4.46
C VAL A 207 17.80 -22.16 3.85
N GLU A 208 18.17 -23.39 4.21
CA GLU A 208 19.32 -24.08 3.64
C GLU A 208 19.13 -24.38 2.15
N ALA A 209 17.90 -24.73 1.73
CA ALA A 209 17.57 -25.03 0.34
C ALA A 209 17.60 -23.78 -0.56
N ILE A 210 17.45 -22.56 -0.03
CA ILE A 210 17.46 -21.33 -0.84
C ILE A 210 18.91 -20.90 -1.15
N PRO A 211 19.33 -20.87 -2.42
CA PRO A 211 20.69 -20.47 -2.78
C PRO A 211 20.92 -18.97 -2.52
N PRO A 212 22.15 -18.55 -2.15
CA PRO A 212 22.45 -17.14 -1.87
C PRO A 212 22.15 -16.18 -3.03
N SER A 213 22.31 -16.65 -4.27
CA SER A 213 21.97 -15.91 -5.50
C SER A 213 20.47 -15.62 -5.60
N ALA A 214 19.60 -16.54 -5.18
CA ALA A 214 18.16 -16.33 -5.12
C ALA A 214 17.80 -15.31 -4.02
N VAL A 215 18.46 -15.37 -2.86
CA VAL A 215 18.27 -14.35 -1.81
C VAL A 215 18.69 -12.98 -2.31
N LEU A 216 19.88 -12.86 -2.92
CA LEU A 216 20.35 -11.60 -3.48
C LEU A 216 19.39 -11.07 -4.56
N GLY A 217 18.92 -11.94 -5.46
CA GLY A 217 17.91 -11.58 -6.47
C GLY A 217 16.61 -11.09 -5.84
N GLY A 218 16.13 -11.77 -4.79
CA GLY A 218 14.96 -11.36 -4.01
C GLY A 218 15.15 -10.02 -3.29
N LEU A 219 16.35 -9.77 -2.75
CA LEU A 219 16.69 -8.50 -2.10
C LEU A 219 16.76 -7.34 -3.11
N VAL A 220 17.37 -7.55 -4.29
CA VAL A 220 17.37 -6.55 -5.37
C VAL A 220 15.95 -6.28 -5.85
N PHE A 221 15.13 -7.32 -5.98
CA PHE A 221 13.73 -7.18 -6.33
C PHE A 221 12.99 -6.33 -5.28
N LEU A 222 13.04 -6.73 -4.01
CA LEU A 222 12.33 -6.07 -2.91
C LEU A 222 12.79 -4.63 -2.69
N ALA A 223 14.10 -4.38 -2.66
CA ALA A 223 14.68 -3.10 -2.29
C ALA A 223 14.72 -2.08 -3.43
N PHE A 224 14.68 -2.53 -4.69
CA PHE A 224 14.85 -1.67 -5.85
C PHE A 224 13.75 -1.84 -6.90
N LEU A 225 13.60 -3.04 -7.47
CA LEU A 225 12.72 -3.21 -8.65
C LEU A 225 11.24 -3.03 -8.30
N ALA A 226 10.78 -3.60 -7.19
CA ALA A 226 9.42 -3.41 -6.70
C ALA A 226 9.14 -1.91 -6.42
N PRO A 227 9.91 -1.20 -5.57
CA PRO A 227 9.73 0.25 -5.37
C PRO A 227 9.70 1.06 -6.67
N PHE A 228 10.55 0.72 -7.64
CA PHE A 228 10.58 1.40 -8.94
C PHE A 228 9.27 1.22 -9.71
N VAL A 229 8.78 -0.01 -9.79
CA VAL A 229 7.51 -0.37 -10.46
C VAL A 229 6.33 0.25 -9.73
N GLU A 230 6.29 0.12 -8.41
CA GLU A 230 5.20 0.63 -7.58
C GLU A 230 5.08 2.16 -7.70
N GLU A 231 6.18 2.91 -7.60
CA GLU A 231 6.11 4.37 -7.73
C GLU A 231 5.74 4.82 -9.15
N GLY A 232 6.13 4.04 -10.16
CA GLY A 232 5.78 4.31 -11.57
C GLY A 232 4.29 4.09 -11.87
N THR A 233 3.65 3.17 -11.15
CA THR A 233 2.27 2.74 -11.41
C THR A 233 1.26 3.36 -10.45
N LYS A 234 1.64 3.64 -9.20
CA LYS A 234 0.78 4.14 -8.11
C LYS A 234 -0.03 5.38 -8.46
N THR A 235 0.51 6.28 -9.29
CA THR A 235 -0.17 7.50 -9.73
C THR A 235 -0.57 7.47 -11.21
N LEU A 236 -0.54 6.30 -11.85
CA LEU A 236 -0.86 6.14 -13.28
C LEU A 236 -2.26 6.64 -13.61
N ALA A 237 -3.25 6.35 -12.76
CA ALA A 237 -4.61 6.87 -12.91
C ALA A 237 -4.66 8.41 -12.91
N VAL A 238 -3.84 9.06 -12.08
CA VAL A 238 -3.72 10.53 -12.02
C VAL A 238 -3.06 11.06 -13.31
N GLY A 239 -2.00 10.42 -13.77
CA GLY A 239 -1.32 10.77 -15.02
C GLY A 239 -2.25 10.68 -16.24
N ILE A 240 -2.98 9.57 -16.35
CA ILE A 240 -4.00 9.33 -17.39
C ILE A 240 -5.10 10.39 -17.28
N ALA A 241 -5.68 10.59 -16.10
CA ALA A 241 -6.72 11.59 -15.88
C ALA A 241 -6.25 13.02 -16.23
N GLY A 242 -4.95 13.30 -16.06
CA GLY A 242 -4.32 14.57 -16.42
C GLY A 242 -4.44 14.96 -17.89
N LEU A 243 -4.62 13.98 -18.81
CA LEU A 243 -4.87 14.24 -20.23
C LEU A 243 -6.12 15.11 -20.46
N TRP A 244 -7.13 14.94 -19.61
CA TRP A 244 -8.40 15.67 -19.67
C TRP A 244 -8.53 16.72 -18.58
N LEU A 245 -8.13 16.40 -17.34
CA LEU A 245 -8.33 17.26 -16.18
C LEU A 245 -7.33 18.42 -16.11
N ARG A 246 -6.09 18.21 -16.59
CA ARG A 246 -4.95 19.13 -16.45
C ARG A 246 -4.89 19.81 -15.07
N PRO A 247 -4.86 19.03 -13.97
CA PRO A 247 -5.00 19.59 -12.63
C PRO A 247 -3.81 20.50 -12.30
N GLY A 248 -4.10 21.64 -11.66
CA GLY A 248 -3.06 22.48 -11.08
C GLY A 248 -2.27 21.74 -9.98
N PRO A 249 -1.08 22.21 -9.58
CA PRO A 249 -0.18 21.46 -8.70
C PRO A 249 -0.79 21.05 -7.34
N ALA A 250 -1.62 21.90 -6.73
CA ALA A 250 -2.27 21.60 -5.45
C ALA A 250 -3.34 20.49 -5.58
N ARG A 251 -4.15 20.53 -6.65
CA ARG A 251 -5.15 19.50 -6.93
C ARG A 251 -4.50 18.17 -7.29
N ALA A 252 -3.45 18.23 -8.11
CA ALA A 252 -2.68 17.07 -8.51
C ALA A 252 -1.95 16.43 -7.32
N PHE A 253 -1.44 17.24 -6.38
CA PHE A 253 -0.87 16.75 -5.11
C PHE A 253 -1.90 15.98 -4.27
N LEU A 254 -3.12 16.51 -4.09
CA LEU A 254 -4.18 15.79 -3.38
C LEU A 254 -4.58 14.49 -4.10
N LEU A 255 -4.76 14.55 -5.44
CA LEU A 255 -5.06 13.38 -6.26
C LEU A 255 -3.98 12.30 -6.09
N GLY A 256 -2.70 12.69 -6.14
CA GLY A 256 -1.58 11.81 -5.93
C GLY A 256 -1.54 11.24 -4.51
N ALA A 257 -1.80 12.05 -3.48
CA ALA A 257 -1.88 11.60 -2.10
C ALA A 257 -2.98 10.55 -1.92
N ALA A 258 -4.18 10.81 -2.48
CA ALA A 258 -5.29 9.88 -2.46
C ALA A 258 -4.96 8.60 -3.23
N SER A 259 -4.27 8.69 -4.37
CA SER A 259 -3.77 7.53 -5.11
C SER A 259 -2.78 6.71 -4.29
N GLY A 260 -1.82 7.36 -3.63
CA GLY A 260 -0.88 6.67 -2.75
C GLY A 260 -1.54 6.01 -1.55
N ALA A 261 -2.54 6.67 -0.95
CA ALA A 261 -3.37 6.12 0.11
C ALA A 261 -4.16 4.89 -0.36
N GLY A 262 -4.71 4.93 -1.58
CA GLY A 262 -5.43 3.81 -2.19
C GLY A 262 -4.51 2.63 -2.46
N PHE A 263 -3.31 2.90 -2.98
CA PHE A 263 -2.28 1.90 -3.21
C PHE A 263 -1.87 1.21 -1.90
N ALA A 264 -1.57 1.99 -0.86
CA ALA A 264 -1.25 1.44 0.47
C ALA A 264 -2.39 0.61 1.07
N LEU A 265 -3.64 1.02 0.86
CA LEU A 265 -4.80 0.24 1.29
C LEU A 265 -4.80 -1.14 0.62
N ALA A 266 -4.65 -1.19 -0.70
CA ALA A 266 -4.60 -2.44 -1.44
C ALA A 266 -3.42 -3.30 -0.99
N GLU A 267 -2.21 -2.73 -0.95
CA GLU A 267 -1.01 -3.47 -0.56
C GLU A 267 -1.11 -4.02 0.87
N ASN A 268 -1.45 -3.18 1.85
CA ASN A 268 -1.48 -3.59 3.25
C ASN A 268 -2.56 -4.65 3.52
N LEU A 269 -3.74 -4.50 2.90
CA LEU A 269 -4.84 -5.45 3.08
C LEU A 269 -4.62 -6.76 2.33
N LEU A 270 -3.98 -6.73 1.16
CA LEU A 270 -3.58 -7.94 0.44
C LEU A 270 -2.38 -8.65 1.06
N ASN A 271 -1.62 -7.98 1.93
CA ASN A 271 -0.48 -8.55 2.66
C ASN A 271 -0.75 -8.75 4.16
N SER A 272 -2.01 -8.69 4.60
CA SER A 272 -2.36 -8.74 6.03
C SER A 272 -1.94 -10.06 6.70
N GLY A 273 -1.90 -11.17 5.95
CA GLY A 273 -1.46 -12.48 6.48
C GLY A 273 0.02 -12.54 6.90
N LEU A 274 0.90 -11.69 6.35
CA LEU A 274 2.36 -11.79 6.54
C LEU A 274 2.82 -11.47 7.98
N PHE A 275 2.00 -10.82 8.80
CA PHE A 275 2.40 -10.30 10.11
C PHE A 275 1.58 -10.85 11.29
N SER A 276 0.83 -11.93 11.08
CA SER A 276 -0.04 -12.51 12.11
C SER A 276 0.72 -12.85 13.41
N TYR A 277 1.96 -13.34 13.32
CA TYR A 277 2.81 -13.75 14.45
C TYR A 277 3.54 -12.61 15.17
N LEU A 278 3.67 -11.44 14.54
CA LEU A 278 4.33 -10.24 15.10
C LEU A 278 3.44 -9.01 14.93
N TRP A 279 2.18 -9.14 15.36
CA TRP A 279 1.12 -8.20 15.03
C TRP A 279 1.47 -6.75 15.38
N ASP A 280 1.94 -6.47 16.61
CA ASP A 280 2.23 -5.09 17.06
C ASP A 280 3.29 -4.40 16.18
N GLY A 281 4.40 -5.09 15.90
CA GLY A 281 5.45 -4.56 15.04
C GLY A 281 5.00 -4.44 13.58
N GLY A 282 4.28 -5.44 13.09
CA GLY A 282 3.78 -5.50 11.73
C GLY A 282 2.75 -4.41 11.42
N ILE A 283 1.78 -4.19 12.31
CA ILE A 283 0.78 -3.14 12.12
C ILE A 283 1.43 -1.76 12.12
N LEU A 284 2.38 -1.50 13.03
CA LEU A 284 3.11 -0.23 13.04
C LEU A 284 3.91 0.00 11.76
N ALA A 285 4.60 -1.03 11.25
CA ALA A 285 5.30 -0.95 9.97
C ALA A 285 4.34 -0.65 8.80
N ARG A 286 3.15 -1.27 8.78
CA ARG A 286 2.13 -1.06 7.74
C ARG A 286 1.48 0.33 7.82
N LEU A 287 1.30 0.85 9.03
CA LEU A 287 0.86 2.23 9.25
C LEU A 287 1.92 3.23 8.76
N ALA A 288 3.19 3.00 9.07
CA ALA A 288 4.29 3.80 8.55
C ALA A 288 4.36 3.76 7.01
N ALA A 289 4.24 2.57 6.40
CA ALA A 289 4.17 2.40 4.96
C ALA A 289 2.99 3.21 4.36
N THR A 290 1.82 3.21 4.99
CA THR A 290 0.68 4.02 4.54
C THR A 290 1.01 5.51 4.44
N VAL A 291 1.70 6.05 5.44
CA VAL A 291 2.16 7.45 5.42
C VAL A 291 3.15 7.67 4.29
N MET A 292 4.11 6.75 4.12
CA MET A 292 5.08 6.79 3.02
C MET A 292 4.39 6.79 1.65
N HIS A 293 3.56 5.80 1.31
CA HIS A 293 2.93 5.74 -0.01
C HIS A 293 2.05 6.95 -0.27
N THR A 294 1.36 7.46 0.76
CA THR A 294 0.58 8.69 0.64
C THR A 294 1.49 9.88 0.32
N ALA A 295 2.64 9.98 0.98
CA ALA A 295 3.61 11.04 0.74
C ALA A 295 4.29 10.96 -0.63
N THR A 296 4.75 9.78 -1.04
CA THR A 296 5.38 9.57 -2.35
C THR A 296 4.36 9.75 -3.47
N GLY A 297 3.12 9.28 -3.27
CA GLY A 297 1.99 9.54 -4.14
C GLY A 297 1.69 11.04 -4.28
N ALA A 298 1.71 11.80 -3.18
CA ALA A 298 1.49 13.24 -3.19
C ALA A 298 2.59 13.99 -3.97
N LEU A 299 3.86 13.62 -3.76
CA LEU A 299 5.00 14.15 -4.50
C LEU A 299 4.89 13.88 -6.01
N MET A 300 4.57 12.64 -6.39
CA MET A 300 4.31 12.26 -7.78
C MET A 300 3.13 13.02 -8.37
N GLY A 301 2.03 13.17 -7.61
CA GLY A 301 0.88 13.98 -7.97
C GLY A 301 1.24 15.44 -8.25
N TRP A 302 2.06 16.06 -7.40
CA TRP A 302 2.60 17.40 -7.66
C TRP A 302 3.42 17.43 -8.95
N GLY A 303 4.26 16.43 -9.20
CA GLY A 303 5.00 16.27 -10.46
C GLY A 303 4.07 16.25 -11.68
N TRP A 304 2.98 15.50 -11.62
CA TRP A 304 1.94 15.48 -12.66
C TRP A 304 1.28 16.86 -12.86
N GLY A 305 0.99 17.56 -11.77
CA GLY A 305 0.45 18.92 -11.85
C GLY A 305 1.41 19.89 -12.55
N GLN A 306 2.70 19.84 -12.19
CA GLN A 306 3.74 20.63 -12.85
C GLN A 306 3.88 20.29 -14.34
N TRP A 307 3.74 19.00 -14.69
CA TRP A 307 3.78 18.52 -16.06
C TRP A 307 2.60 19.06 -16.88
N TRP A 308 1.37 18.85 -16.40
CA TRP A 308 0.16 19.13 -17.17
C TRP A 308 -0.26 20.59 -17.20
N SER A 309 -0.14 21.29 -16.06
CA SER A 309 -0.63 22.68 -15.93
C SER A 309 0.46 23.72 -16.17
N GLU A 310 1.66 23.52 -15.60
CA GLU A 310 2.75 24.51 -15.62
C GLU A 310 3.78 24.25 -16.73
N ARG A 311 3.67 23.14 -17.47
CA ARG A 311 4.62 22.68 -18.51
C ARG A 311 6.07 22.56 -18.02
N ARG A 312 6.27 22.34 -16.71
CA ARG A 312 7.58 22.15 -16.09
C ARG A 312 7.93 20.67 -16.05
N TYR A 313 8.15 20.10 -17.24
CA TYR A 313 8.25 18.66 -17.45
C TYR A 313 9.32 17.96 -16.60
N LEU A 314 10.45 18.62 -16.31
CA LEU A 314 11.52 18.08 -15.47
C LEU A 314 11.10 17.83 -14.01
N ARG A 315 10.01 18.44 -13.54
CA ARG A 315 9.56 18.24 -12.15
C ARG A 315 8.99 16.86 -11.90
N LEU A 316 8.41 16.21 -12.91
CA LEU A 316 7.89 14.84 -12.79
C LEU A 316 8.98 13.78 -12.60
N PRO A 317 10.03 13.68 -13.46
CA PRO A 317 11.09 12.70 -13.22
C PRO A 317 11.85 12.97 -11.92
N LEU A 318 12.00 14.24 -11.50
CA LEU A 318 12.58 14.56 -10.18
C LEU A 318 11.68 14.10 -9.03
N ALA A 319 10.36 14.30 -9.15
CA ALA A 319 9.39 13.78 -8.19
C ALA A 319 9.43 12.24 -8.12
N PHE A 320 9.56 11.58 -9.27
CA PHE A 320 9.72 10.12 -9.36
C PHE A 320 11.00 9.64 -8.67
N ILE A 321 12.16 10.25 -8.96
CA ILE A 321 13.42 9.88 -8.29
C ILE A 321 13.30 10.06 -6.77
N GLY A 322 12.68 11.15 -6.31
CA GLY A 322 12.45 11.39 -4.88
C GLY A 322 11.51 10.36 -4.24
N ALA A 323 10.39 10.05 -4.91
CA ALA A 323 9.42 9.05 -4.48
C ALA A 323 10.05 7.64 -4.43
N PHE A 324 10.67 7.23 -5.53
CA PHE A 324 11.39 5.97 -5.69
C PHE A 324 12.49 5.82 -4.64
N GLY A 325 13.38 6.81 -4.49
CA GLY A 325 14.47 6.75 -3.51
C GLY A 325 13.95 6.61 -2.08
N THR A 326 12.89 7.33 -1.75
CA THR A 326 12.24 7.25 -0.42
C THR A 326 11.67 5.86 -0.15
N HIS A 327 11.01 5.27 -1.15
CA HIS A 327 10.41 3.95 -1.04
C HIS A 327 11.45 2.82 -1.06
N ALA A 328 12.45 2.92 -1.94
CA ALA A 328 13.57 2.00 -1.99
C ALA A 328 14.35 1.96 -0.66
N LEU A 329 14.54 3.10 0.01
CA LEU A 329 15.16 3.15 1.34
C LEU A 329 14.33 2.41 2.39
N TRP A 330 12.99 2.57 2.36
CA TRP A 330 12.08 1.84 3.25
C TRP A 330 12.17 0.32 3.03
N ASN A 331 12.06 -0.13 1.78
CA ASN A 331 12.16 -1.56 1.47
C ASN A 331 13.57 -2.13 1.65
N SER A 332 14.62 -1.31 1.49
CA SER A 332 16.00 -1.72 1.80
C SER A 332 16.15 -2.05 3.28
N ALA A 333 15.52 -1.29 4.18
CA ALA A 333 15.54 -1.60 5.61
C ALA A 333 14.88 -2.96 5.89
N ALA A 334 13.73 -3.24 5.27
CA ALA A 334 13.09 -4.56 5.37
C ALA A 334 13.97 -5.68 4.76
N GLY A 335 14.61 -5.42 3.62
CA GLY A 335 15.54 -6.35 2.97
C GLY A 335 16.77 -6.65 3.82
N VAL A 336 17.32 -5.66 4.53
CA VAL A 336 18.44 -5.88 5.45
C VAL A 336 18.04 -6.84 6.59
N LEU A 337 16.84 -6.70 7.17
CA LEU A 337 16.34 -7.65 8.17
C LEU A 337 16.24 -9.06 7.61
N LEU A 338 15.65 -9.21 6.42
CA LEU A 338 15.50 -10.51 5.76
C LEU A 338 16.87 -11.14 5.46
N GLY A 339 17.80 -10.35 4.91
CA GLY A 339 19.16 -10.80 4.61
C GLY A 339 19.95 -11.18 5.87
N MET A 340 19.86 -10.39 6.94
CA MET A 340 20.48 -10.72 8.23
C MET A 340 19.90 -12.00 8.83
N GLY A 341 18.57 -12.15 8.82
CA GLY A 341 17.89 -13.36 9.28
C GLY A 341 18.36 -14.60 8.52
N TYR A 342 18.46 -14.50 7.18
CA TYR A 342 19.00 -15.57 6.33
C TYR A 342 20.45 -15.96 6.70
N LEU A 343 21.33 -14.96 6.85
CA LEU A 343 22.74 -15.21 7.17
C LEU A 343 22.92 -15.81 8.56
N LEU A 344 22.15 -15.36 9.55
CA LEU A 344 22.18 -15.89 10.91
C LEU A 344 21.69 -17.34 10.95
N ALA A 345 20.57 -17.63 10.29
CA ALA A 345 20.02 -18.98 10.18
C ALA A 345 21.03 -19.97 9.56
N ARG A 346 21.78 -19.55 8.53
CA ARG A 346 22.82 -20.39 7.90
C ARG A 346 24.12 -20.51 8.70
N SER A 347 24.52 -19.49 9.45
CA SER A 347 25.85 -19.44 10.07
C SER A 347 25.90 -20.09 11.45
N SER A 348 24.80 -20.12 12.20
CA SER A 348 24.73 -20.81 13.49
C SER A 348 23.28 -21.01 13.93
N PRO A 349 22.70 -22.20 13.71
CA PRO A 349 21.35 -22.53 14.17
C PRO A 349 21.15 -22.31 15.69
N THR A 350 22.22 -22.48 16.49
CA THR A 350 22.21 -22.29 17.94
C THR A 350 22.31 -20.83 18.41
N LEU A 351 22.75 -19.90 17.55
CA LEU A 351 22.82 -18.46 17.86
C LEU A 351 21.51 -17.72 17.58
N ALA A 352 20.59 -18.34 16.83
CA ALA A 352 19.28 -17.77 16.49
C ALA A 352 18.38 -17.57 17.72
N ASP A 353 18.52 -18.41 18.75
CA ASP A 353 17.61 -18.42 19.91
C ASP A 353 17.93 -17.38 20.99
N SER A 354 19.10 -16.72 20.97
CA SER A 354 19.47 -15.80 22.06
C SER A 354 20.64 -14.84 21.78
N SER A 355 21.16 -14.69 20.56
CA SER A 355 22.35 -13.83 20.39
C SER A 355 22.02 -12.32 20.55
N PRO A 356 22.78 -11.59 21.38
CA PRO A 356 22.74 -10.13 21.45
C PRO A 356 22.95 -9.46 20.08
N VAL A 357 23.61 -10.14 19.14
CA VAL A 357 23.83 -9.68 17.76
C VAL A 357 22.50 -9.57 16.99
N LEU A 358 21.59 -10.53 17.14
CA LEU A 358 20.25 -10.46 16.53
C LEU A 358 19.45 -9.29 17.11
N ILE A 359 19.49 -9.11 18.44
CA ILE A 359 18.81 -8.00 19.11
C ILE A 359 19.36 -6.66 18.63
N VAL A 360 20.69 -6.50 18.59
CA VAL A 360 21.34 -5.27 18.10
C VAL A 360 21.02 -5.04 16.61
N GLY A 361 21.03 -6.08 15.78
CA GLY A 361 20.66 -6.00 14.38
C GLY A 361 19.22 -5.54 14.17
N VAL A 362 18.27 -6.14 14.90
CA VAL A 362 16.86 -5.75 14.88
C VAL A 362 16.69 -4.30 15.36
N LEU A 363 17.35 -3.89 16.45
CA LEU A 363 17.30 -2.53 16.95
C LEU A 363 17.87 -1.51 15.96
N LEU A 364 18.99 -1.83 15.29
CA LEU A 364 19.58 -0.96 14.27
C LEU A 364 18.64 -0.79 13.07
N VAL A 365 17.96 -1.86 12.65
CA VAL A 365 17.00 -1.73 11.55
C VAL A 365 15.74 -0.99 12.00
N LEU A 366 15.22 -1.24 13.20
CA LEU A 366 14.11 -0.45 13.74
C LEU A 366 14.48 1.04 13.81
N MET A 367 15.69 1.37 14.23
CA MET A 367 16.20 2.74 14.22
C MET A 367 16.27 3.31 12.79
N LEU A 368 16.75 2.53 11.82
CA LEU A 368 16.80 2.93 10.41
C LEU A 368 15.39 3.14 9.84
N MET A 369 14.44 2.26 10.15
CA MET A 369 13.03 2.39 9.75
C MET A 369 12.41 3.66 10.35
N LEU A 370 12.61 3.90 11.65
CA LEU A 370 12.13 5.11 12.32
C LEU A 370 12.74 6.38 11.72
N LEU A 371 14.04 6.36 11.40
CA LEU A 371 14.71 7.47 10.74
C LEU A 371 14.12 7.72 9.34
N THR A 372 13.91 6.66 8.56
CA THR A 372 13.29 6.75 7.23
C THR A 372 11.87 7.33 7.32
N VAL A 373 11.06 6.90 8.29
CA VAL A 373 9.72 7.46 8.54
C VAL A 373 9.80 8.92 8.94
N LEU A 374 10.73 9.29 9.82
CA LEU A 374 10.92 10.69 10.20
C LEU A 374 11.26 11.55 8.99
N LEU A 375 12.21 11.11 8.15
CA LEU A 375 12.59 11.80 6.91
C LEU A 375 11.40 11.93 5.95
N GLN A 376 10.57 10.88 5.83
CA GLN A 376 9.35 10.89 5.02
C GLN A 376 8.31 11.89 5.53
N VAL A 377 8.06 11.91 6.84
CA VAL A 377 7.14 12.88 7.45
C VAL A 377 7.65 14.30 7.25
N LEU A 378 8.95 14.54 7.44
CA LEU A 378 9.56 15.85 7.20
C LEU A 378 9.45 16.28 5.73
N LEU A 379 9.70 15.36 4.79
CA LEU A 379 9.53 15.63 3.35
C LEU A 379 8.07 15.96 3.02
N PHE A 380 7.13 15.17 3.52
CA PHE A 380 5.69 15.36 3.31
C PHE A 380 5.20 16.70 3.85
N VAL A 381 5.60 17.03 5.08
CA VAL A 381 5.30 18.32 5.72
C VAL A 381 5.95 19.45 4.92
N GLY A 382 7.22 19.31 4.55
CA GLY A 382 7.96 20.31 3.77
C GLY A 382 7.31 20.63 2.42
N VAL A 383 6.91 19.60 1.66
CA VAL A 383 6.19 19.78 0.38
C VAL A 383 4.82 20.41 0.61
N THR A 384 4.08 19.95 1.62
CA THR A 384 2.76 20.50 1.96
C THR A 384 2.87 21.98 2.31
N VAL A 385 3.82 22.35 3.19
CA VAL A 385 4.09 23.74 3.55
C VAL A 385 4.51 24.54 2.32
N GLY A 386 5.39 24.01 1.47
CA GLY A 386 5.82 24.65 0.22
C GLY A 386 4.64 24.96 -0.72
N ILE A 387 3.72 24.01 -0.89
CA ILE A 387 2.49 24.21 -1.67
C ILE A 387 1.60 25.28 -1.03
N LEU A 388 1.44 25.25 0.29
CA LEU A 388 0.64 26.25 1.01
C LEU A 388 1.22 27.66 0.89
N LEU A 389 2.55 27.80 0.97
CA LEU A 389 3.25 29.07 0.79
C LEU A 389 3.13 29.59 -0.64
N ALA A 390 3.37 28.73 -1.64
CA ALA A 390 3.19 29.09 -3.06
C ALA A 390 1.73 29.47 -3.38
N ALA A 391 0.76 28.81 -2.76
CA ALA A 391 -0.64 29.15 -2.91
C ALA A 391 -1.03 30.47 -2.22
N ARG A 392 -0.28 30.91 -1.20
CA ARG A 392 -0.47 32.23 -0.57
C ARG A 392 0.10 33.36 -1.45
N SER A 393 1.22 33.14 -2.12
CA SER A 393 1.84 34.16 -3.00
C SER A 393 1.04 34.44 -4.28
N LEU A 394 0.09 33.57 -4.64
CA LEU A 394 -0.78 33.73 -5.80
C LEU A 394 -2.11 34.44 -5.49
N ARG A 395 -2.36 34.84 -4.23
CA ARG A 395 -3.50 35.71 -3.94
C ARG A 395 -3.20 37.12 -4.44
N PRO A 396 -4.09 37.76 -5.22
CA PRO A 396 -4.01 39.19 -5.47
C PRO A 396 -3.88 39.91 -4.12
N ARG A 397 -2.95 40.86 -4.02
CA ARG A 397 -2.94 41.79 -2.90
C ARG A 397 -4.22 42.62 -3.04
N GLU A 398 -5.16 42.41 -2.13
CA GLU A 398 -6.35 43.26 -1.99
C GLU A 398 -5.95 44.69 -1.60
#